data_AF-A8P7N2-F1
#
_entry.id   AF-A8P7N2-F1
#
_cell.length_a   1.000
_cell.length_b   1.000
_cell.length_c   1.000
_cell.angle_alpha   90.00
_cell.angle_beta   90.00
_cell.angle_gamma   90.00
#
_symmetry.space_group_name_H-M   'P 1'
#
loop_
_entity.id
_entity.type
_entity.pdbx_description
1 polymer ?
#
loop_
_entity_poly.entity_id
_entity_poly.type
_entity_poly.pdbx_seq_one_letter_code
_entity_poly.pdbx_strand_id
1 'polypeptide(L)'
;MSAKRARPTTITTTGNLQSPEKKKQTEEHMIKTVSEFYEREDREALSMTAASIEESFLQHSQAFKQKLLDSCNDLVKPSEASNFEESLLSLFISLRRLNRLAQYRNRQIRDRVNQERAVVEERFLQLQNVRSEIEHLQKEINRCYDFRSADEDIELVSLEEFYANAPPSISQEEITRNDPHRQHLARLNWEMQERKNLVGTLQEREGRKNVLITDITTKEHRLKSLKPRIEAVIEAARPVQELMGLTCSPIDVEKERVLSLLPQELSVIVIQIEAYCDIVKESGIILKCKGDYESAMKFLESRQHVFEIPEDVDDEDNQDDASYPNSFLDDIRSSLYNLNITVFLERRTILILPI
;
A
#
# COMPACT_ATOMS: atom_id res chain seq x y z
N MET A 1 13.02 -54.51 -24.90
CA MET A 1 12.84 -55.91 -25.30
C MET A 1 14.00 -56.73 -24.75
N SER A 2 13.79 -57.58 -23.76
CA SER A 2 14.72 -58.64 -23.39
C SER A 2 13.92 -59.79 -22.79
N ALA A 3 13.96 -60.90 -23.51
CA ALA A 3 13.14 -62.07 -23.30
C ALA A 3 13.73 -63.00 -22.23
N LYS A 4 12.81 -63.61 -21.47
CA LYS A 4 13.01 -64.71 -20.52
C LYS A 4 13.53 -65.98 -21.21
N ARG A 5 14.34 -66.78 -20.49
CA ARG A 5 14.34 -68.27 -20.49
C ARG A 5 15.34 -68.74 -19.41
N ALA A 6 14.88 -69.17 -18.23
CA ALA A 6 14.38 -70.52 -17.86
C ALA A 6 15.49 -71.60 -17.79
N ARG A 7 15.75 -72.10 -16.56
CA ARG A 7 16.57 -73.28 -16.22
C ARG A 7 15.96 -74.56 -16.79
N PRO A 8 16.75 -75.65 -16.88
CA PRO A 8 16.28 -76.88 -16.24
C PRO A 8 17.33 -77.68 -15.43
N THR A 9 16.77 -78.20 -14.35
CA THR A 9 16.94 -79.39 -13.50
C THR A 9 17.98 -80.50 -13.82
N THR A 10 18.50 -81.02 -12.70
CA THR A 10 19.36 -82.19 -12.40
C THR A 10 18.89 -83.57 -12.87
N ILE A 11 19.84 -84.47 -13.19
CA ILE A 11 19.72 -85.92 -13.03
C ILE A 11 21.04 -86.48 -12.46
N THR A 12 20.91 -87.31 -11.43
CA THR A 12 21.94 -87.99 -10.64
C THR A 12 22.15 -89.42 -11.14
N THR A 13 23.38 -89.98 -11.15
CA THR A 13 23.65 -91.44 -10.98
C THR A 13 25.09 -91.69 -10.48
N THR A 14 25.18 -91.93 -9.17
CA THR A 14 25.96 -92.90 -8.36
C THR A 14 27.37 -93.40 -8.76
N GLY A 15 28.31 -93.33 -7.80
CA GLY A 15 29.45 -94.26 -7.68
C GLY A 15 30.55 -93.89 -6.66
N ASN A 16 30.51 -94.50 -5.46
CA ASN A 16 31.57 -94.69 -4.44
C ASN A 16 32.06 -93.56 -3.48
N LEU A 17 31.48 -93.58 -2.28
CA LEU A 17 32.12 -93.87 -0.96
C LEU A 17 33.32 -93.02 -0.48
N GLN A 18 33.02 -91.82 0.00
CA GLN A 18 33.41 -91.33 1.34
C GLN A 18 32.46 -90.18 1.72
N SER A 19 31.81 -90.29 2.88
CA SER A 19 30.70 -89.43 3.34
C SER A 19 30.97 -87.91 3.18
N PRO A 20 30.13 -87.16 2.41
CA PRO A 20 30.33 -85.72 2.17
C PRO A 20 30.13 -84.86 3.43
N GLU A 21 29.41 -85.36 4.44
CA GLU A 21 29.18 -84.64 5.70
C GLU A 21 30.43 -84.52 6.57
N LYS A 22 31.30 -85.54 6.61
CA LYS A 22 32.55 -85.48 7.38
C LYS A 22 33.56 -84.51 6.79
N LYS A 23 33.74 -84.48 5.46
CA LYS A 23 34.63 -83.49 4.80
C LYS A 23 34.14 -82.06 4.99
N LYS A 24 32.82 -81.85 4.91
CA LYS A 24 32.20 -80.54 5.10
C LYS A 24 32.29 -80.04 6.55
N GLN A 25 32.10 -80.93 7.53
CA GLN A 25 32.32 -80.62 8.95
C GLN A 25 33.79 -80.34 9.29
N THR A 26 34.75 -81.07 8.69
CA THR A 26 36.18 -80.80 8.87
C THR A 26 36.60 -79.49 8.23
N GLU A 27 36.10 -79.16 7.03
CA GLU A 27 36.35 -77.87 6.37
C GLU A 27 35.74 -76.70 7.16
N GLU A 28 34.49 -76.83 7.63
CA GLU A 28 33.85 -75.82 8.48
C GLU A 28 34.59 -75.65 9.82
N HIS A 29 35.07 -76.75 10.43
CA HIS A 29 35.88 -76.70 11.64
C HIS A 29 37.24 -76.03 11.39
N MET A 30 37.90 -76.31 10.26
CA MET A 30 39.16 -75.66 9.88
C MET A 30 38.95 -74.17 9.59
N ILE A 31 37.89 -73.78 8.87
CA ILE A 31 37.55 -72.37 8.61
C ILE A 31 37.28 -71.64 9.93
N LYS A 32 36.55 -72.26 10.86
CA LYS A 32 36.28 -71.71 12.18
C LYS A 32 37.56 -71.57 13.01
N THR A 33 38.46 -72.56 12.96
CA THR A 33 39.78 -72.52 13.61
C THR A 33 40.66 -71.39 13.04
N VAL A 34 40.60 -71.15 11.73
CA VAL A 34 41.32 -70.07 11.06
C VAL A 34 40.73 -68.69 11.40
N SER A 35 39.39 -68.56 11.47
CA SER A 35 38.72 -67.34 11.92
C SER A 35 39.10 -67.01 13.36
N GLU A 36 39.03 -67.99 14.27
CA GLU A 36 39.42 -67.84 15.67
C GLU A 36 40.89 -67.48 15.84
N PHE A 37 41.77 -68.01 14.98
CA PHE A 37 43.19 -67.63 14.95
C PHE A 37 43.37 -66.17 14.58
N TYR A 38 42.72 -65.69 13.52
CA TYR A 38 42.80 -64.31 13.10
C TYR A 38 42.12 -63.34 14.07
N GLU A 39 41.01 -63.72 14.70
CA GLU A 39 40.37 -62.92 15.76
C GLU A 39 41.27 -62.78 17.00
N ARG A 40 42.01 -63.84 17.35
CA ARG A 40 42.97 -63.80 18.46
C ARG A 40 44.14 -62.87 18.14
N GLU A 41 44.65 -62.94 16.92
CA GLU A 41 45.75 -62.10 16.43
C GLU A 41 45.32 -60.63 16.29
N ASP A 42 44.09 -60.38 15.84
CA ASP A 42 43.50 -59.04 15.80
C ASP A 42 43.34 -58.46 17.21
N ARG A 43 42.94 -59.28 18.19
CA ARG A 43 42.88 -58.88 19.61
C ARG A 43 44.26 -58.56 20.16
N GLU A 44 45.25 -59.36 19.80
CA GLU A 44 46.65 -59.12 20.16
C GLU A 44 47.18 -57.82 19.56
N ALA A 45 46.88 -57.54 18.28
CA ALA A 45 47.24 -56.31 17.58
C ALA A 45 46.69 -55.06 18.26
N LEU A 46 45.49 -55.15 18.82
CA LEU A 46 44.85 -54.07 19.56
C LEU A 46 45.43 -53.91 20.97
N SER A 47 45.86 -55.02 21.61
CA SER A 47 46.47 -55.00 22.94
C SER A 47 47.90 -54.48 22.96
N MET A 48 48.68 -54.74 21.90
CA MET A 48 50.05 -54.25 21.77
C MET A 48 50.08 -52.77 21.37
N THR A 49 50.89 -51.98 22.05
CA THR A 49 51.15 -50.58 21.67
C THR A 49 52.08 -50.52 20.45
N ALA A 50 52.02 -49.42 19.69
CA ALA A 50 52.91 -49.23 18.53
C ALA A 50 54.39 -49.31 18.94
N ALA A 51 54.75 -48.72 20.08
CA ALA A 51 56.10 -48.79 20.65
C ALA A 51 56.51 -50.22 21.00
N SER A 52 55.60 -51.04 21.54
CA SER A 52 55.89 -52.45 21.86
C SER A 52 56.08 -53.31 20.61
N ILE A 53 55.31 -53.06 19.55
CA ILE A 53 55.49 -53.73 18.24
C ILE A 53 56.83 -53.32 17.62
N GLU A 54 57.18 -52.04 17.68
CA GLU A 54 58.45 -51.50 17.20
C GLU A 54 59.64 -52.10 17.94
N GLU A 55 59.61 -52.13 19.27
CA GLU A 55 60.64 -52.74 20.11
C GLU A 55 60.81 -54.23 19.80
N SER A 56 59.69 -54.97 19.71
CA SER A 56 59.70 -56.39 19.36
C SER A 56 60.28 -56.59 17.95
N PHE A 57 59.90 -55.76 16.98
CA PHE A 57 60.42 -55.84 15.62
C PHE A 57 61.92 -55.57 15.57
N LEU A 58 62.41 -54.59 16.33
CA LEU A 58 63.83 -54.29 16.46
C LEU A 58 64.59 -55.48 17.06
N GLN A 59 64.09 -56.07 18.15
CA GLN A 59 64.71 -57.24 18.79
C GLN A 59 64.77 -58.44 17.84
N HIS A 60 63.66 -58.74 17.14
CA HIS A 60 63.61 -59.88 16.21
C HIS A 60 64.49 -59.64 14.97
N SER A 61 64.57 -58.41 14.45
CA SER A 61 65.44 -58.08 13.32
C SER A 61 66.92 -58.09 13.69
N GLN A 62 67.29 -57.65 14.89
CA GLN A 62 68.65 -57.74 15.43
C GLN A 62 69.07 -59.20 15.62
N ALA A 63 68.22 -60.02 16.23
CA ALA A 63 68.45 -61.46 16.37
C ALA A 63 68.56 -62.16 15.00
N PHE A 64 67.80 -61.71 14.00
CA PHE A 64 67.84 -62.27 12.64
C PHE A 64 69.15 -61.95 11.97
N LYS A 65 69.59 -60.69 12.08
CA LYS A 65 70.88 -60.23 11.58
C LYS A 65 72.04 -60.98 12.24
N GLN A 66 72.01 -61.16 13.56
CA GLN A 66 73.05 -61.89 14.30
C GLN A 66 73.14 -63.35 13.83
N LYS A 67 72.02 -64.06 13.73
CA LYS A 67 72.02 -65.44 13.23
C LYS A 67 72.52 -65.57 11.79
N LEU A 68 72.19 -64.61 10.93
CA LEU A 68 72.68 -64.59 9.55
C LEU A 68 74.20 -64.36 9.51
N LEU A 69 74.72 -63.44 10.33
CA LEU A 69 76.16 -63.21 10.50
C LEU A 69 76.88 -64.46 11.03
N ASP A 70 76.31 -65.17 12.00
CA ASP A 70 76.88 -66.41 12.56
C ASP A 70 76.97 -67.52 11.52
N SER A 71 76.03 -67.58 10.56
CA SER A 71 76.08 -68.50 9.43
C SER A 71 77.06 -68.08 8.33
N CYS A 72 77.29 -66.79 8.11
CA CYS A 72 78.29 -66.32 7.15
C CYS A 72 79.74 -66.47 7.65
N ASN A 73 79.94 -66.56 8.97
CA ASN A 73 81.25 -66.72 9.61
C ASN A 73 81.64 -68.19 9.84
N ASP A 74 80.97 -69.16 9.20
CA ASP A 74 81.26 -70.61 9.24
C ASP A 74 81.30 -71.25 10.65
N LEU A 75 80.56 -70.71 11.63
CA LEU A 75 80.46 -71.28 12.98
C LEU A 75 79.44 -72.43 13.10
N VAL A 76 78.70 -72.74 12.03
CA VAL A 76 77.62 -73.74 12.03
C VAL A 76 78.15 -75.11 11.62
N LYS A 77 78.07 -76.09 12.53
CA LYS A 77 78.42 -77.49 12.25
C LYS A 77 77.33 -78.14 11.37
N PRO A 78 77.66 -79.11 10.48
CA PRO A 78 76.70 -79.71 9.54
C PRO A 78 75.53 -80.48 10.22
N SER A 79 75.64 -80.81 11.50
CA SER A 79 74.55 -81.44 12.28
C SER A 79 73.51 -80.44 12.81
N GLU A 80 73.79 -79.13 12.79
CA GLU A 80 72.96 -78.07 13.36
C GLU A 80 72.25 -77.21 12.28
N ALA A 81 72.54 -77.47 10.99
CA ALA A 81 71.99 -76.72 9.86
C ALA A 81 70.45 -76.76 9.78
N SER A 82 69.83 -77.91 10.06
CA SER A 82 68.35 -78.05 10.08
C SER A 82 67.71 -77.18 11.18
N ASN A 83 68.31 -77.15 12.38
CA ASN A 83 67.80 -76.36 13.50
C ASN A 83 68.02 -74.85 13.27
N PHE A 84 69.09 -74.48 12.55
CA PHE A 84 69.38 -73.11 12.18
C PHE A 84 68.35 -72.56 11.17
N GLU A 85 68.04 -73.31 10.13
CA GLU A 85 67.01 -72.97 9.14
C GLU A 85 65.63 -72.81 9.78
N GLU A 86 65.23 -73.73 10.66
CA GLU A 86 63.97 -73.64 11.42
C GLU A 86 63.93 -72.40 12.31
N SER A 87 65.05 -72.04 12.94
CA SER A 87 65.14 -70.88 13.81
C SER A 87 65.11 -69.55 13.05
N LEU A 88 65.77 -69.46 11.90
CA LEU A 88 65.67 -68.31 11.00
C LEU A 88 64.26 -68.15 10.43
N LEU A 89 63.63 -69.25 10.01
CA LEU A 89 62.28 -69.25 9.48
C LEU A 89 61.27 -68.80 10.54
N SER A 90 61.40 -69.30 11.78
CA SER A 90 60.57 -68.86 12.92
C SER A 90 60.69 -67.36 13.18
N LEU A 91 61.91 -66.82 13.09
CA LEU A 91 62.18 -65.40 13.29
C LEU A 91 61.62 -64.53 12.16
N PHE A 92 61.72 -65.00 10.91
CA PHE A 92 61.10 -64.37 9.76
C PHE A 92 59.57 -64.38 9.83
N ILE A 93 58.97 -65.50 10.25
CA ILE A 93 57.52 -65.61 10.49
C ILE A 93 57.09 -64.62 11.59
N SER A 94 57.88 -64.47 12.65
CA SER A 94 57.61 -63.52 13.73
C SER A 94 57.65 -62.06 13.24
N LEU A 95 58.61 -61.69 12.39
CA LEU A 95 58.66 -60.36 11.75
C LEU A 95 57.46 -60.11 10.83
N ARG A 96 57.05 -61.11 10.03
CA ARG A 96 55.85 -61.00 9.19
C ARG A 96 54.58 -60.83 10.03
N ARG A 97 54.49 -61.56 11.15
CA ARG A 97 53.39 -61.42 12.11
C ARG A 97 53.35 -60.01 12.71
N LEU A 98 54.48 -59.49 13.21
CA LEU A 98 54.57 -58.13 13.75
C LEU A 98 54.17 -57.06 12.71
N ASN A 99 54.58 -57.22 11.45
CA ASN A 99 54.17 -56.31 10.37
C ASN A 99 52.65 -56.35 10.17
N ARG A 100 52.04 -57.53 10.18
CA ARG A 100 50.59 -57.68 10.07
C ARG A 100 49.85 -57.04 11.25
N LEU A 101 50.32 -57.25 12.48
CA LEU A 101 49.76 -56.61 13.67
C LEU A 101 49.79 -55.09 13.55
N ALA A 102 50.92 -54.52 13.10
CA ALA A 102 51.06 -53.09 12.87
C ALA A 102 50.08 -52.57 11.79
N GLN A 103 49.97 -53.27 10.66
CA GLN A 103 49.06 -52.87 9.57
C GLN A 103 47.60 -52.94 9.99
N TYR A 104 47.21 -53.98 10.73
CA TYR A 104 45.87 -54.13 11.26
C TYR A 104 45.53 -53.00 12.25
N ARG A 105 46.43 -52.72 13.21
CA ARG A 105 46.27 -51.62 14.16
C ARG A 105 46.12 -50.27 13.44
N ASN A 106 46.96 -50.00 12.44
CA ASN A 106 46.87 -48.78 11.64
C ASN A 106 45.53 -48.67 10.90
N ARG A 107 45.02 -49.78 10.36
CA ARG A 107 43.69 -49.82 9.75
C ARG A 107 42.61 -49.47 10.76
N GLN A 108 42.62 -50.08 11.94
CA GLN A 108 41.65 -49.81 13.00
C GLN A 108 41.68 -48.35 13.46
N ILE A 109 42.87 -47.75 13.59
CA ILE A 109 43.00 -46.34 13.93
C ILE A 109 42.42 -45.45 12.82
N ARG A 110 42.72 -45.74 11.54
CA ARG A 110 42.12 -45.00 10.42
C ARG A 110 40.61 -45.10 10.40
N ASP A 111 40.07 -46.29 10.64
CA ASP A 111 38.63 -46.53 10.65
C ASP A 111 37.95 -45.75 11.78
N ARG A 112 38.54 -45.73 12.98
CA ARG A 112 38.06 -44.90 14.11
C ARG A 112 38.13 -43.40 13.81
N VAL A 113 39.26 -42.92 13.28
CA VAL A 113 39.40 -41.50 12.91
C VAL A 113 38.39 -41.10 11.85
N ASN A 114 38.10 -41.97 10.87
CA ASN A 114 37.09 -41.71 9.86
C ASN A 114 35.67 -41.68 10.44
N GLN A 115 35.37 -42.54 11.42
CA GLN A 115 34.08 -42.50 12.13
C GLN A 115 33.90 -41.19 12.89
N GLU A 116 34.89 -40.78 13.69
CA GLU A 116 34.84 -39.51 14.42
C GLU A 116 34.76 -38.30 13.47
N ARG A 117 35.50 -38.35 12.37
CA ARG A 117 35.45 -37.32 11.32
C ARG A 117 34.05 -37.20 10.72
N ALA A 118 33.37 -38.31 10.45
CA ALA A 118 32.01 -38.30 9.90
C ALA A 118 31.02 -37.63 10.86
N VAL A 119 31.16 -37.87 12.18
CA VAL A 119 30.35 -37.20 13.21
C VAL A 119 30.60 -35.69 13.22
N VAL A 120 31.88 -35.27 13.13
CA VAL A 120 32.24 -33.85 13.08
C VAL A 120 31.68 -33.19 11.81
N GLU A 121 31.76 -33.85 10.66
CA GLU A 121 31.20 -33.36 9.39
C GLU A 121 29.67 -33.20 9.45
N GLU A 122 28.96 -34.16 10.06
CA GLU A 122 27.51 -34.06 10.29
C GLU A 122 27.16 -32.85 11.17
N ARG A 123 27.88 -32.66 12.27
CA ARG A 123 27.68 -31.52 13.19
C ARG A 123 28.04 -30.19 12.54
N PHE A 124 29.08 -30.16 11.71
CA PHE A 124 29.47 -28.98 10.97
C PHE A 124 28.38 -28.57 9.96
N LEU A 125 27.77 -29.53 9.27
CA LEU A 125 26.65 -29.27 8.37
C LEU A 125 25.44 -28.69 9.13
N GLN A 126 25.11 -29.24 10.30
CA GLN A 126 24.05 -28.70 11.16
C GLN A 126 24.35 -27.26 11.59
N LEU A 127 25.59 -26.96 11.97
CA LEU A 127 26.02 -25.61 12.30
C LEU A 127 25.89 -24.64 11.12
N GLN A 128 26.25 -25.09 9.91
CA GLN A 128 26.13 -24.27 8.70
C GLN A 128 24.67 -23.97 8.36
N ASN A 129 23.78 -24.95 8.52
CA ASN A 129 22.33 -24.75 8.32
C ASN A 129 21.78 -23.69 9.28
N VAL A 130 22.10 -23.80 10.58
CA VAL A 130 21.65 -22.84 11.60
C VAL A 130 22.24 -21.44 11.35
N ARG A 131 23.51 -21.34 10.93
CA ARG A 131 24.10 -20.04 10.55
C ARG A 131 23.37 -19.40 9.38
N SER A 132 23.05 -20.18 8.35
CA SER A 132 22.28 -19.70 7.20
C SER A 132 20.88 -19.23 7.62
N GLU A 133 20.23 -19.92 8.55
CA GLU A 133 18.94 -19.53 9.10
C GLU A 133 19.04 -18.22 9.90
N ILE A 134 20.06 -18.08 10.75
CA ILE A 134 20.32 -16.83 11.49
C ILE A 134 20.53 -15.67 10.53
N GLU A 135 21.35 -15.85 9.48
CA GLU A 135 21.59 -14.81 8.47
C GLU A 135 20.31 -14.45 7.71
N HIS A 136 19.45 -15.43 7.40
CA HIS A 136 18.15 -15.17 6.77
C HIS A 136 17.25 -14.34 7.69
N LEU A 137 17.11 -14.75 8.94
CA LEU A 137 16.30 -14.04 9.93
C LEU A 137 16.83 -12.62 10.19
N GLN A 138 18.15 -12.43 10.24
CA GLN A 138 18.75 -11.10 10.37
C GLN A 138 18.43 -10.21 9.17
N LYS A 139 18.48 -10.75 7.95
CA LYS A 139 18.09 -10.00 6.74
C LYS A 139 16.61 -9.62 6.77
N GLU A 140 15.75 -10.50 7.27
CA GLU A 140 14.32 -10.24 7.39
C GLU A 140 14.03 -9.20 8.48
N ILE A 141 14.70 -9.29 9.63
CA ILE A 141 14.65 -8.27 10.69
C ILE A 141 15.09 -6.91 10.14
N ASN A 142 16.21 -6.84 9.42
CA ASN A 142 16.68 -5.57 8.83
C ASN A 142 15.66 -5.02 7.83
N ARG A 143 15.05 -5.88 7.00
CA ARG A 143 13.97 -5.46 6.09
C ARG A 143 12.77 -4.89 6.86
N CYS A 144 12.43 -5.45 8.01
CA CYS A 144 11.39 -4.91 8.88
C CYS A 144 11.79 -3.59 9.54
N TYR A 145 13.06 -3.41 9.93
CA TYR A 145 13.57 -2.13 10.44
C TYR A 145 13.66 -1.04 9.37
N ASP A 146 13.95 -1.43 8.12
CA ASP A 146 13.99 -0.52 6.98
C ASP A 146 12.59 -0.17 6.46
N PHE A 147 11.53 -0.68 7.09
CA PHE A 147 10.17 -0.29 6.77
C PHE A 147 9.98 1.19 7.08
N ARG A 148 9.78 1.97 6.02
CA ARG A 148 9.37 3.37 6.11
C ARG A 148 7.91 3.47 5.73
N SER A 149 7.13 4.05 6.63
CA SER A 149 5.72 4.30 6.36
C SER A 149 5.54 5.62 5.61
N ALA A 150 4.58 5.69 4.71
CA ALA A 150 4.34 6.87 3.88
C ALA A 150 3.91 8.12 4.70
N ASP A 151 3.47 7.92 5.95
CA ASP A 151 3.11 9.00 6.87
C ASP A 151 4.32 9.69 7.52
N GLU A 152 5.54 9.14 7.42
CA GLU A 152 6.74 9.77 7.96
C GLU A 152 7.09 11.10 7.28
N ASP A 153 6.76 11.25 6.01
CA ASP A 153 7.03 12.45 5.22
C ASP A 153 5.92 13.52 5.34
N ILE A 154 4.83 13.22 6.05
CA ILE A 154 3.68 14.12 6.18
C ILE A 154 3.91 15.09 7.34
N GLU A 155 3.93 16.38 7.03
CA GLU A 155 3.91 17.42 8.05
C GLU A 155 2.54 17.43 8.75
N LEU A 156 2.55 17.09 10.04
CA LEU A 156 1.35 16.97 10.85
C LEU A 156 1.13 18.22 11.73
N VAL A 157 -0.12 18.60 11.93
CA VAL A 157 -0.59 19.74 12.77
C VAL A 157 -0.24 19.52 14.23
N SER A 158 0.32 20.50 14.94
CA SER A 158 0.85 20.32 16.30
C SER A 158 -0.12 19.61 17.28
N LEU A 159 0.42 18.93 18.30
CA LEU A 159 -0.42 18.21 19.28
C LEU A 159 -1.40 19.15 20.01
N GLU A 160 -0.98 20.38 20.29
CA GLU A 160 -1.80 21.39 20.95
C GLU A 160 -3.00 21.79 20.09
N GLU A 161 -2.77 22.06 18.80
CA GLU A 161 -3.84 22.39 17.85
C GLU A 161 -4.75 21.19 17.56
N PHE A 162 -4.20 19.98 17.52
CA PHE A 162 -4.98 18.75 17.39
C PHE A 162 -5.96 18.61 18.55
N TYR A 163 -5.50 18.68 19.80
CA TYR A 163 -6.39 18.54 20.96
C TYR A 163 -7.38 19.71 21.10
N ALA A 164 -7.00 20.91 20.67
CA ALA A 164 -7.89 22.07 20.71
C ALA A 164 -9.04 22.00 19.69
N ASN A 165 -8.79 21.49 18.48
CA ASN A 165 -9.72 21.58 17.35
C ASN A 165 -10.35 20.24 16.95
N ALA A 166 -9.75 19.11 17.32
CA ALA A 166 -10.27 17.80 16.94
C ALA A 166 -11.54 17.44 17.72
N PRO A 167 -12.57 16.88 17.05
CA PRO A 167 -13.76 16.38 17.73
C PRO A 167 -13.41 15.33 18.80
N PRO A 168 -14.15 15.29 19.93
CA PRO A 168 -13.88 14.35 21.03
C PRO A 168 -14.03 12.87 20.62
N SER A 169 -14.82 12.60 19.58
CA SER A 169 -14.97 11.26 18.99
C SER A 169 -13.68 10.72 18.37
N ILE A 170 -12.83 11.60 17.83
CA ILE A 170 -11.55 11.26 17.19
C ILE A 170 -10.38 11.47 18.16
N SER A 171 -10.37 12.58 18.89
CA SER A 171 -9.30 12.96 19.81
C SER A 171 -9.07 11.97 20.96
N GLN A 172 -10.17 11.49 21.57
CA GLN A 172 -10.16 10.49 22.66
C GLN A 172 -9.01 10.69 23.66
N GLU A 173 -8.90 11.89 24.24
CA GLU A 173 -7.72 12.34 25.00
C GLU A 173 -7.29 11.39 26.12
N GLU A 174 -8.26 10.77 26.80
CA GLU A 174 -8.01 9.82 27.89
C GLU A 174 -7.23 8.59 27.44
N ILE A 175 -7.39 8.17 26.18
CA ILE A 175 -6.75 6.99 25.61
C ILE A 175 -5.49 7.41 24.86
N THR A 176 -5.57 8.47 24.05
CA THR A 176 -4.47 8.91 23.19
C THR A 176 -3.30 9.50 23.98
N ARG A 177 -3.52 10.14 25.12
CA ARG A 177 -2.39 10.63 25.96
C ARG A 177 -1.56 9.51 26.58
N ASN A 178 -2.14 8.32 26.76
CA ASN A 178 -1.46 7.19 27.38
C ASN A 178 -0.73 6.30 26.36
N ASP A 179 -1.09 6.38 25.08
CA ASP A 179 -0.54 5.54 24.02
C ASP A 179 -0.12 6.38 22.79
N PRO A 180 1.20 6.54 22.53
CA PRO A 180 1.70 7.37 21.45
C PRO A 180 1.31 6.85 20.07
N HIS A 181 1.15 5.53 19.89
CA HIS A 181 0.74 4.98 18.61
C HIS A 181 -0.71 5.36 18.30
N ARG A 182 -1.60 5.23 19.30
CA ARG A 182 -3.01 5.63 19.15
C ARG A 182 -3.16 7.13 19.00
N GLN A 183 -2.31 7.93 19.65
CA GLN A 183 -2.24 9.37 19.42
C GLN A 183 -1.92 9.70 17.97
N HIS A 184 -0.88 9.08 17.41
CA HIS A 184 -0.47 9.31 16.02
C HIS A 184 -1.57 8.90 15.03
N LEU A 185 -2.21 7.75 15.24
CA LEU A 185 -3.34 7.30 14.41
C LEU A 185 -4.54 8.25 14.49
N ALA A 186 -4.87 8.75 15.67
CA ALA A 186 -5.96 9.71 15.85
C ALA A 186 -5.68 11.03 15.13
N ARG A 187 -4.44 11.50 15.19
CA ARG A 187 -3.95 12.71 14.49
C ARG A 187 -4.03 12.54 12.97
N LEU A 188 -3.56 11.41 12.44
CA LEU A 188 -3.65 11.09 11.01
C LEU A 188 -5.11 11.02 10.53
N ASN A 189 -5.99 10.42 11.33
CA ASN A 189 -7.41 10.30 10.98
C ASN A 189 -8.10 11.68 10.94
N TRP A 190 -7.82 12.54 11.93
CA TRP A 190 -8.35 13.90 11.95
C TRP A 190 -7.86 14.70 10.74
N GLU A 191 -6.57 14.66 10.43
CA GLU A 191 -6.04 15.36 9.26
C GLU A 191 -6.61 14.84 7.94
N MET A 192 -6.80 13.53 7.81
CA MET A 192 -7.44 12.95 6.64
C MET A 192 -8.87 13.49 6.48
N GLN A 193 -9.64 13.54 7.58
CA GLN A 193 -10.99 14.06 7.56
C GLN A 193 -11.00 15.55 7.23
N GLU A 194 -10.07 16.32 7.79
CA GLU A 194 -9.96 17.76 7.55
C GLU A 194 -9.56 18.05 6.10
N ARG A 195 -8.58 17.34 5.55
CA ARG A 195 -8.21 17.46 4.13
C ARG A 195 -9.38 17.11 3.21
N LYS A 196 -10.19 16.09 3.55
CA LYS A 196 -11.42 15.76 2.79
C LYS A 196 -12.45 16.88 2.85
N ASN A 197 -12.69 17.43 4.04
CA ASN A 197 -13.61 18.56 4.22
C ASN A 197 -13.14 19.77 3.40
N LEU A 198 -11.86 20.13 3.50
CA LEU A 198 -11.26 21.24 2.74
C LEU A 198 -11.40 21.04 1.23
N VAL A 199 -11.10 19.85 0.71
CA VAL A 199 -11.30 19.53 -0.72
C VAL A 199 -12.77 19.68 -1.11
N GLY A 200 -13.71 19.21 -0.29
CA GLY A 200 -15.15 19.40 -0.53
C GLY A 200 -15.54 20.87 -0.61
N THR A 201 -15.08 21.70 0.34
CA THR A 201 -15.34 23.15 0.31
C THR A 201 -14.69 23.84 -0.88
N LEU A 202 -13.49 23.41 -1.29
CA LEU A 202 -12.81 23.94 -2.46
C LEU A 202 -13.63 23.65 -3.73
N GLN A 203 -14.07 22.41 -3.91
CA GLN A 203 -14.90 22.00 -5.06
C GLN A 203 -16.23 22.76 -5.10
N GLU A 204 -16.88 22.94 -3.95
CA GLU A 204 -18.11 23.72 -3.85
C GLU A 204 -17.88 25.18 -4.25
N ARG A 205 -16.79 25.79 -3.78
CA ARG A 205 -16.42 27.19 -4.12
C ARG A 205 -16.00 27.34 -5.58
N GLU A 206 -15.31 26.36 -6.14
CA GLU A 206 -14.99 26.32 -7.57
C GLU A 206 -16.24 26.19 -8.44
N GLY A 207 -17.19 25.34 -8.03
CA GLY A 207 -18.50 25.23 -8.67
C GLY A 207 -19.23 26.57 -8.71
N ARG A 208 -19.38 27.23 -7.56
CA ARG A 208 -19.99 28.57 -7.46
C ARG A 208 -19.27 29.61 -8.33
N LYS A 209 -17.94 29.61 -8.31
CA LYS A 209 -17.12 30.50 -9.15
C LYS A 209 -17.43 30.28 -10.63
N ASN A 210 -17.52 29.04 -11.09
CA ASN A 210 -17.78 28.72 -12.48
C ASN A 210 -19.19 29.15 -12.92
N VAL A 211 -20.20 28.95 -12.07
CA VAL A 211 -21.58 29.44 -12.31
C VAL A 211 -21.60 30.96 -12.44
N LEU A 212 -20.93 31.69 -11.53
CA LEU A 212 -20.85 33.15 -11.62
C LEU A 212 -20.14 33.61 -12.88
N ILE A 213 -19.09 32.91 -13.33
CA ILE A 213 -18.41 33.22 -14.59
C ILE A 213 -19.35 33.00 -15.78
N THR A 214 -20.12 31.92 -15.82
CA THR A 214 -21.10 31.69 -16.89
C THR A 214 -22.22 32.74 -16.89
N ASP A 215 -22.66 33.20 -15.72
CA ASP A 215 -23.68 34.24 -15.61
C ASP A 215 -23.16 35.59 -16.07
N ILE A 216 -21.94 35.97 -15.65
CA ILE A 216 -21.28 37.21 -16.07
C ILE A 216 -21.10 37.21 -17.58
N THR A 217 -20.56 36.13 -18.17
CA THR A 217 -20.36 36.04 -19.63
C THR A 217 -21.67 36.09 -20.41
N THR A 218 -22.74 35.48 -19.89
CA THR A 218 -24.07 35.55 -20.49
C THR A 218 -24.65 36.97 -20.41
N LYS A 219 -24.57 37.63 -19.25
CA LYS A 219 -24.99 39.02 -19.05
C LYS A 219 -24.19 39.97 -19.94
N GLU A 220 -22.87 39.77 -20.08
CA GLU A 220 -22.03 40.52 -21.01
C GLU A 220 -22.45 40.32 -22.47
N HIS A 221 -22.74 39.09 -22.90
CA HIS A 221 -23.19 38.82 -24.26
C HIS A 221 -24.54 39.48 -24.55
N ARG A 222 -25.47 39.45 -23.58
CA ARG A 222 -26.75 40.18 -23.64
C ARG A 222 -26.53 41.69 -23.78
N LEU A 223 -25.63 42.29 -23.00
CA LEU A 223 -25.30 43.71 -23.10
C LEU A 223 -24.66 44.07 -24.46
N LYS A 224 -23.70 43.26 -24.92
CA LYS A 224 -23.04 43.43 -26.23
C LYS A 224 -24.04 43.32 -27.39
N SER A 225 -25.06 42.47 -27.28
CA SER A 225 -26.11 42.33 -28.30
C SER A 225 -27.22 43.39 -28.20
N LEU A 226 -27.47 43.95 -27.01
CA LEU A 226 -28.49 44.98 -26.81
C LEU A 226 -28.08 46.33 -27.42
N LYS A 227 -26.81 46.72 -27.28
CA LYS A 227 -26.27 47.98 -27.82
C LYS A 227 -26.60 48.20 -29.32
N PRO A 228 -26.25 47.29 -30.25
CA PRO A 228 -26.56 47.48 -31.68
C PRO A 228 -28.07 47.45 -31.96
N ARG A 229 -28.87 46.73 -31.17
CA ARG A 229 -30.34 46.75 -31.31
C ARG A 229 -30.93 48.11 -30.95
N ILE A 230 -30.45 48.74 -29.87
CA ILE A 230 -30.86 50.10 -29.48
C ILE A 230 -30.43 51.10 -30.55
N GLU A 231 -29.19 51.01 -31.04
CA GLU A 231 -28.71 51.85 -32.15
C GLU A 231 -29.60 51.72 -33.39
N ALA A 232 -29.98 50.49 -33.78
CA ALA A 232 -30.89 50.26 -34.90
C ALA A 232 -32.29 50.87 -34.68
N VAL A 233 -32.82 50.82 -33.45
CA VAL A 233 -34.11 51.45 -33.10
C VAL A 233 -34.01 52.97 -33.18
N ILE A 234 -32.91 53.56 -32.70
CA ILE A 234 -32.67 55.01 -32.78
C ILE A 234 -32.61 55.46 -34.24
N GLU A 235 -31.87 54.74 -35.08
CA GLU A 235 -31.78 55.02 -36.53
C GLU A 235 -33.15 54.91 -37.21
N ALA A 236 -33.93 53.87 -36.89
CA ALA A 236 -35.27 53.69 -37.45
C ALA A 236 -36.28 54.75 -36.98
N ALA A 237 -36.13 55.26 -35.76
CA ALA A 237 -37.03 56.26 -35.18
C ALA A 237 -36.70 57.70 -35.63
N ARG A 238 -35.46 57.98 -36.08
CA ARG A 238 -35.01 59.31 -36.53
C ARG A 238 -35.94 60.00 -37.53
N PRO A 239 -36.39 59.39 -38.64
CA PRO A 239 -37.27 60.08 -39.61
C PRO A 239 -38.63 60.47 -39.01
N VAL A 240 -39.14 59.69 -38.05
CA VAL A 240 -40.39 60.02 -37.34
C VAL A 240 -40.17 61.17 -36.36
N GLN A 241 -39.03 61.18 -35.66
CA GLN A 241 -38.65 62.28 -34.76
C GLN A 241 -38.51 63.61 -35.51
N GLU A 242 -37.85 63.59 -36.66
CA GLU A 242 -37.68 64.75 -37.54
C GLU A 242 -39.03 65.26 -38.07
N LEU A 243 -39.95 64.38 -38.45
CA LEU A 243 -41.29 64.74 -38.93
C LEU A 243 -42.16 65.37 -37.82
N MET A 244 -42.04 64.85 -36.59
CA MET A 244 -42.83 65.29 -35.43
C MET A 244 -42.22 66.51 -34.71
N GLY A 245 -41.04 66.97 -35.13
CA GLY A 245 -40.33 68.09 -34.49
C GLY A 245 -39.94 67.83 -33.04
N LEU A 246 -39.78 66.55 -32.66
CA LEU A 246 -39.45 66.16 -31.29
C LEU A 246 -37.96 66.44 -31.02
N THR A 247 -37.68 67.41 -30.15
CA THR A 247 -36.32 67.62 -29.63
C THR A 247 -36.15 66.79 -28.36
N CYS A 248 -35.13 65.92 -28.31
CA CYS A 248 -34.82 65.20 -27.07
C CYS A 248 -34.56 66.23 -25.96
N SER A 249 -35.44 66.27 -24.96
CA SER A 249 -35.24 67.04 -23.74
C SER A 249 -34.06 66.46 -22.94
N PRO A 250 -33.35 67.29 -22.15
CA PRO A 250 -32.30 66.78 -21.27
C PRO A 250 -32.88 65.73 -20.32
N ILE A 251 -32.18 64.60 -20.19
CA ILE A 251 -32.54 63.51 -19.29
C ILE A 251 -32.46 64.04 -17.86
N ASP A 252 -33.59 64.03 -17.15
CA ASP A 252 -33.62 64.30 -15.72
C ASP A 252 -33.22 63.03 -14.96
N VAL A 253 -31.93 62.98 -14.62
CA VAL A 253 -31.28 61.82 -13.96
C VAL A 253 -31.94 61.47 -12.63
N GLU A 254 -32.49 62.46 -11.92
CA GLU A 254 -33.16 62.22 -10.63
C GLU A 254 -34.53 61.57 -10.83
N LYS A 255 -35.29 62.02 -11.83
CA LYS A 255 -36.56 61.38 -12.20
C LYS A 255 -36.37 59.95 -12.71
N GLU A 256 -35.36 59.72 -13.55
CA GLU A 256 -35.05 58.38 -14.09
C GLU A 256 -34.68 57.39 -12.98
N ARG A 257 -33.92 57.85 -11.97
CA ARG A 257 -33.61 57.06 -10.77
C ARG A 257 -34.86 56.70 -9.96
N VAL A 258 -35.82 57.60 -9.85
CA VAL A 258 -37.08 57.31 -9.13
C VAL A 258 -37.93 56.34 -9.96
N LEU A 259 -38.00 56.51 -11.28
CA LEU A 259 -38.74 55.64 -12.20
C LEU A 259 -38.18 54.23 -12.28
N SER A 260 -36.86 54.05 -12.19
CA SER A 260 -36.24 52.71 -12.16
C SER A 260 -36.47 51.96 -10.85
N LEU A 261 -36.83 52.68 -9.78
CA LEU A 261 -37.20 52.10 -8.48
C LEU A 261 -38.68 51.71 -8.39
N LEU A 262 -39.50 52.24 -9.30
CA LEU A 262 -40.93 51.94 -9.37
C LEU A 262 -41.17 50.59 -10.09
N PRO A 263 -42.18 49.81 -9.66
CA PRO A 263 -42.71 48.70 -10.45
C PRO A 263 -43.03 49.13 -11.89
N GLN A 264 -42.80 48.24 -12.85
CA GLN A 264 -42.95 48.49 -14.29
C GLN A 264 -44.32 49.08 -14.66
N GLU A 265 -45.35 48.68 -13.95
CA GLU A 265 -46.75 49.05 -14.16
C GLU A 265 -46.99 50.49 -13.72
N LEU A 266 -46.35 50.92 -12.61
CA LEU A 266 -46.45 52.28 -12.10
C LEU A 266 -45.54 53.25 -12.89
N SER A 267 -44.37 52.79 -13.35
CA SER A 267 -43.49 53.63 -14.17
C SER A 267 -44.15 54.00 -15.51
N VAL A 268 -44.88 53.06 -16.14
CA VAL A 268 -45.67 53.34 -17.35
C VAL A 268 -46.76 54.39 -17.10
N ILE A 269 -47.47 54.31 -15.98
CA ILE A 269 -48.51 55.28 -15.61
C ILE A 269 -47.90 56.67 -15.40
N VAL A 270 -46.75 56.75 -14.73
CA VAL A 270 -46.06 58.03 -14.53
C VAL A 270 -45.66 58.67 -15.86
N ILE A 271 -45.10 57.88 -16.79
CA ILE A 271 -44.72 58.34 -18.13
C ILE A 271 -45.94 58.82 -18.92
N GLN A 272 -47.08 58.11 -18.82
CA GLN A 272 -48.33 58.52 -19.48
C GLN A 272 -48.90 59.81 -18.92
N ILE A 273 -48.82 59.99 -17.59
CA ILE A 273 -49.27 61.22 -16.92
C ILE A 273 -48.38 62.41 -17.30
N GLU A 274 -47.06 62.21 -17.36
CA GLU A 274 -46.11 63.24 -17.81
C GLU A 274 -46.40 63.64 -19.27
N ALA A 275 -46.57 62.66 -20.17
CA ALA A 275 -46.96 62.91 -21.55
C ALA A 275 -48.30 63.67 -21.66
N TYR A 276 -49.27 63.37 -20.80
CA TYR A 276 -50.53 64.10 -20.76
C TYR A 276 -50.37 65.55 -20.27
N CYS A 277 -49.53 65.78 -19.26
CA CYS A 277 -49.23 67.12 -18.76
C CYS A 277 -48.57 68.00 -19.83
N ASP A 278 -47.66 67.44 -20.61
CA ASP A 278 -46.96 68.14 -21.69
C ASP A 278 -47.90 68.56 -22.83
N ILE A 279 -48.89 67.72 -23.17
CA ILE A 279 -49.86 68.00 -24.23
C ILE A 279 -50.87 69.08 -23.82
N VAL A 280 -51.41 68.99 -22.60
CA VAL A 280 -52.56 69.80 -22.17
C VAL A 280 -52.14 71.22 -21.74
N LYS A 281 -50.88 71.45 -21.33
CA LYS A 281 -50.35 72.75 -20.88
C LYS A 281 -51.25 73.49 -19.86
N GLU A 282 -52.09 72.77 -19.12
CA GLU A 282 -52.87 73.32 -18.01
C GLU A 282 -51.99 73.40 -16.75
N SER A 283 -51.90 74.59 -16.16
CA SER A 283 -51.11 74.88 -14.96
C SER A 283 -51.80 74.34 -13.69
N GLY A 284 -51.89 73.01 -13.58
CA GLY A 284 -52.64 72.42 -12.47
C GLY A 284 -52.17 71.06 -11.96
N ILE A 285 -51.50 70.24 -12.77
CA ILE A 285 -51.19 68.84 -12.42
C ILE A 285 -49.70 68.71 -12.06
N ILE A 286 -49.41 68.32 -10.81
CA ILE A 286 -48.04 68.05 -10.34
C ILE A 286 -47.93 66.59 -9.95
N LEU A 287 -47.02 65.86 -10.58
CA LEU A 287 -46.70 64.49 -10.24
C LEU A 287 -45.72 64.46 -9.05
N LYS A 288 -46.11 63.81 -7.95
CA LYS A 288 -45.22 63.54 -6.82
C LYS A 288 -45.23 62.05 -6.50
N CYS A 289 -44.05 61.44 -6.54
CA CYS A 289 -43.82 60.09 -6.05
C CYS A 289 -43.43 60.18 -4.57
N LYS A 290 -44.25 59.64 -3.67
CA LYS A 290 -43.94 59.54 -2.24
C LYS A 290 -43.78 58.08 -1.88
N GLY A 291 -42.66 57.71 -1.27
CA GLY A 291 -42.39 56.36 -0.78
C GLY A 291 -41.04 56.24 -0.09
N ASP A 292 -40.78 55.08 0.52
CA ASP A 292 -39.51 54.77 1.16
C ASP A 292 -38.53 54.15 0.15
N TYR A 293 -37.33 54.74 0.07
CA TYR A 293 -36.29 54.36 -0.87
C TYR A 293 -35.68 52.99 -0.56
N GLU A 294 -35.45 52.70 0.72
CA GLU A 294 -34.77 51.47 1.14
C GLU A 294 -35.67 50.24 0.95
N SER A 295 -36.96 50.39 1.25
CA SER A 295 -37.97 49.36 1.00
C SER A 295 -38.19 49.10 -0.50
N ALA A 296 -38.16 50.15 -1.34
CA ALA A 296 -38.27 50.00 -2.79
C ALA A 296 -37.06 49.27 -3.42
N MET A 297 -35.85 49.54 -2.92
CA MET A 297 -34.64 48.85 -3.38
C MET A 297 -34.67 47.35 -3.01
N LYS A 298 -35.03 47.01 -1.77
CA LYS A 298 -35.16 45.62 -1.30
C LYS A 298 -36.23 44.85 -2.08
N PHE A 299 -37.34 45.52 -2.43
CA PHE A 299 -38.38 44.92 -3.27
C PHE A 299 -37.86 44.56 -4.67
N LEU A 300 -37.06 45.42 -5.29
CA LEU A 300 -36.45 45.16 -6.60
C LEU A 300 -35.41 44.03 -6.55
N GLU A 301 -34.55 44.02 -5.53
CA GLU A 301 -33.57 42.95 -5.33
C GLU A 301 -34.25 41.60 -5.11
N SER A 302 -35.31 41.56 -4.29
CA SER A 302 -36.11 40.35 -4.06
C SER A 302 -36.77 39.86 -5.36
N ARG A 303 -37.25 40.78 -6.21
CA ARG A 303 -37.85 40.42 -7.50
C ARG A 303 -36.83 39.88 -8.49
N GLN A 304 -35.61 40.41 -8.50
CA GLN A 304 -34.50 39.85 -9.31
C GLN A 304 -34.15 38.43 -8.85
N HIS A 305 -34.19 38.18 -7.54
CA HIS A 305 -33.94 36.86 -6.96
C HIS A 305 -35.05 35.83 -7.25
N VAL A 306 -36.30 36.28 -7.49
CA VAL A 306 -37.44 35.42 -7.87
C VAL A 306 -37.39 35.01 -9.36
N PHE A 307 -36.78 35.80 -10.23
CA PHE A 307 -36.55 35.44 -11.64
C PHE A 307 -35.26 34.62 -11.87
N GLU A 308 -34.41 34.49 -10.85
CA GLU A 308 -33.20 33.65 -10.85
C GLU A 308 -33.44 32.29 -10.15
N ILE A 309 -34.67 31.74 -10.17
CA ILE A 309 -34.89 30.32 -9.86
C ILE A 309 -34.60 29.52 -11.13
N PRO A 310 -33.56 28.66 -11.17
CA PRO A 310 -33.39 27.71 -12.26
C PRO A 310 -34.48 26.64 -12.17
N GLU A 311 -35.20 26.42 -13.28
CA GLU A 311 -35.85 25.13 -13.52
C GLU A 311 -34.73 24.09 -13.64
N ASP A 312 -34.47 23.36 -12.56
CA ASP A 312 -33.87 22.03 -12.57
C ASP A 312 -34.25 21.33 -11.26
N VAL A 313 -35.44 20.71 -11.27
CA VAL A 313 -35.79 19.63 -10.35
C VAL A 313 -36.40 18.51 -11.21
N ASP A 314 -35.53 17.68 -11.78
CA ASP A 314 -35.86 16.28 -12.05
C ASP A 314 -35.52 15.51 -10.79
N ASP A 315 -36.55 15.12 -10.02
CA ASP A 315 -36.55 13.87 -9.26
C ASP A 315 -38.02 13.46 -9.07
N GLU A 316 -38.40 12.37 -9.75
CA GLU A 316 -39.62 11.62 -9.47
C GLU A 316 -39.55 11.04 -8.06
N ASP A 317 -40.51 11.38 -7.19
CA ASP A 317 -41.54 10.45 -6.71
C ASP A 317 -42.32 10.98 -5.48
N ASN A 318 -43.63 10.69 -5.50
CA ASN A 318 -44.64 10.69 -4.44
C ASN A 318 -45.46 11.97 -4.12
N GLN A 319 -46.59 12.02 -4.83
CA GLN A 319 -47.99 12.18 -4.37
C GLN A 319 -48.37 13.00 -3.12
N ASP A 320 -49.38 13.84 -3.39
CA ASP A 320 -50.44 14.37 -2.51
C ASP A 320 -50.06 15.50 -1.54
N ASP A 321 -50.24 16.76 -1.96
CA ASP A 321 -51.45 17.50 -1.59
C ASP A 321 -51.65 18.75 -2.45
N ALA A 322 -52.86 18.91 -2.97
CA ALA A 322 -53.26 20.01 -3.82
C ALA A 322 -53.53 21.28 -2.97
N SER A 323 -52.55 22.17 -2.88
CA SER A 323 -52.78 23.57 -2.49
C SER A 323 -52.00 24.50 -3.42
N TYR A 324 -52.60 24.78 -4.58
CA TYR A 324 -52.16 25.86 -5.48
C TYR A 324 -52.08 27.23 -4.75
N PRO A 325 -51.23 28.15 -5.24
CA PRO A 325 -50.53 29.14 -4.43
C PRO A 325 -51.38 30.38 -4.14
N ASN A 326 -52.17 30.32 -3.07
CA ASN A 326 -52.78 31.53 -2.49
C ASN A 326 -51.77 32.37 -1.69
N SER A 327 -50.74 31.75 -1.10
CA SER A 327 -49.72 32.46 -0.31
C SER A 327 -48.82 33.39 -1.13
N PHE A 328 -48.59 33.07 -2.41
CA PHE A 328 -47.69 33.84 -3.28
C PHE A 328 -48.34 35.13 -3.81
N LEU A 329 -49.63 35.05 -4.18
CA LEU A 329 -50.44 36.22 -4.49
C LEU A 329 -50.69 37.07 -3.24
N ASP A 330 -50.79 36.44 -2.07
CA ASP A 330 -50.92 37.13 -0.78
C ASP A 330 -49.61 37.79 -0.33
N ASP A 331 -48.42 37.23 -0.62
CA ASP A 331 -47.13 37.85 -0.33
C ASP A 331 -46.81 39.01 -1.28
N ILE A 332 -47.14 38.88 -2.58
CA ILE A 332 -47.05 40.00 -3.52
C ILE A 332 -48.07 41.08 -3.15
N ARG A 333 -49.32 40.71 -2.78
CA ARG A 333 -50.30 41.67 -2.25
C ARG A 333 -49.81 42.34 -0.99
N SER A 334 -49.31 41.59 -0.01
CA SER A 334 -48.81 42.08 1.27
C SER A 334 -47.61 43.00 1.09
N SER A 335 -46.70 42.67 0.17
CA SER A 335 -45.57 43.51 -0.21
C SER A 335 -46.01 44.76 -0.97
N LEU A 336 -47.02 44.68 -1.84
CA LEU A 336 -47.67 45.84 -2.47
C LEU A 336 -48.44 46.71 -1.46
N TYR A 337 -49.04 46.12 -0.42
CA TYR A 337 -49.68 46.85 0.69
C TYR A 337 -48.67 47.56 1.58
N ASN A 338 -47.45 46.99 1.72
CA ASN A 338 -46.34 47.60 2.45
C ASN A 338 -45.53 48.60 1.61
N LEU A 339 -45.64 48.54 0.28
CA LEU A 339 -45.11 49.55 -0.62
C LEU A 339 -45.97 50.81 -0.48
N ASN A 340 -45.61 51.67 0.48
CA ASN A 340 -46.21 53.00 0.66
C ASN A 340 -45.79 53.97 -0.47
N ILE A 341 -45.81 53.51 -1.71
CA ILE A 341 -45.56 54.34 -2.90
C ILE A 341 -46.91 54.80 -3.43
N THR A 342 -47.26 56.06 -3.16
CA THR A 342 -48.50 56.66 -3.66
C THR A 342 -48.17 57.75 -4.66
N VAL A 343 -48.70 57.61 -5.87
CA VAL A 343 -48.64 58.65 -6.91
C VAL A 343 -49.92 59.47 -6.81
N PHE A 344 -49.80 60.74 -6.43
CA PHE A 344 -50.93 61.66 -6.36
C PHE A 344 -50.95 62.61 -7.55
N LEU A 345 -52.14 62.81 -8.12
CA LEU A 345 -52.45 63.86 -9.08
C LEU A 345 -53.15 64.99 -8.31
N GLU A 346 -52.43 66.06 -8.01
CA GLU A 346 -53.01 67.24 -7.37
C GLU A 346 -53.47 68.22 -8.47
N ARG A 347 -54.75 68.63 -8.51
CA ARG A 347 -55.28 69.61 -9.48
C ARG A 347 -55.55 70.93 -8.75
N ARG A 348 -54.72 71.95 -8.92
CA ARG A 348 -55.00 73.31 -8.38
C ARG A 348 -55.88 74.10 -9.35
N THR A 349 -57.19 73.93 -9.26
CA THR A 349 -58.16 74.92 -9.76
C THR A 349 -58.57 75.85 -8.64
N ILE A 350 -58.02 77.07 -8.60
CA ILE A 350 -58.73 78.23 -8.02
C ILE A 350 -58.40 79.47 -8.85
N LEU A 351 -59.34 79.83 -9.73
CA LEU A 351 -59.56 81.20 -10.16
C LEU A 351 -60.58 81.84 -9.18
N ILE A 352 -60.33 83.11 -8.85
CA ILE A 352 -61.22 84.14 -8.27
C ILE A 352 -61.12 84.38 -6.74
N LEU A 353 -60.49 85.51 -6.41
CA LEU A 353 -60.69 86.37 -5.21
C LEU A 353 -62.14 86.89 -5.16
N PRO A 354 -62.77 86.97 -3.98
CA PRO A 354 -62.81 88.24 -3.20
C PRO A 354 -62.66 87.98 -1.68
N ILE A 355 -62.08 88.85 -0.85
CA ILE A 355 -62.34 90.27 -0.55
C ILE A 355 -61.01 90.99 -0.28
#